data_AF-A0A1M7XW46-F1
#
_entry.id   AF-A0A1M7XW46-F1
#
_cell.length_a   1.000
_cell.length_b   1.000
_cell.length_c   1.000
_cell.angle_alpha   90.00
_cell.angle_beta   90.00
_cell.angle_gamma   90.00
#
_symmetry.space_group_name_H-M   'P 1'
#
loop_
_entity.id
_entity.type
_entity.pdbx_description
1 polymer ?
#
loop_
_entity_poly.entity_id
_entity_poly.type
_entity_poly.pdbx_seq_one_letter_code
_entity_poly.pdbx_strand_id
1 'polypeptide(L)'
;MEYKKVCLMYRHEDYAVDGIRSALGLAVENMYAYGVVMDTELPPFDEHGMETIEMLRDMEGDILTTVPANVEKCDFTAITIEELGEKLREMTHIIPYGIK
;
A
#
# COMPACT_ATOMS: atom_id res chain seq x y z
N MET A 1 -24.82 1.62 -2.64
CA MET A 1 -23.69 2.56 -2.59
C MET A 1 -22.46 1.73 -2.93
N GLU A 2 -21.77 2.03 -4.03
CA GLU A 2 -20.59 1.25 -4.42
C GLU A 2 -19.42 1.65 -3.50
N TYR A 3 -18.84 0.68 -2.80
CA TYR A 3 -17.71 0.94 -1.91
C TYR A 3 -16.50 1.41 -2.72
N LYS A 4 -15.80 2.44 -2.24
CA LYS A 4 -14.57 2.90 -2.89
C LYS A 4 -13.45 1.92 -2.58
N LYS A 5 -12.86 1.36 -3.64
CA LYS A 5 -11.66 0.52 -3.59
C LYS A 5 -10.51 1.32 -4.18
N VAL A 6 -9.54 1.67 -3.35
CA VAL A 6 -8.46 2.59 -3.68
C VAL A 6 -7.14 1.85 -3.60
N CYS A 7 -6.34 1.94 -4.67
CA CYS A 7 -4.96 1.48 -4.66
C CYS A 7 -4.02 2.66 -4.85
N LEU A 8 -3.12 2.88 -3.89
CA LEU A 8 -2.04 3.86 -3.99
C LEU A 8 -0.76 3.17 -4.44
N MET A 9 -0.14 3.68 -5.50
CA MET A 9 1.04 3.08 -6.11
C MET A 9 2.28 3.93 -5.83
N TYR A 10 3.25 3.36 -5.11
CA TYR A 10 4.48 4.03 -4.68
C TYR A 10 5.67 3.54 -5.51
N ARG A 11 6.41 4.47 -6.11
CA ARG A 11 7.63 4.15 -6.89
C ARG A 11 8.89 4.83 -6.36
N HIS A 12 8.82 5.44 -5.18
CA HIS A 12 9.96 6.13 -4.58
C HIS A 12 9.84 6.09 -3.06
N GLU A 13 10.96 5.84 -2.38
CA GLU A 13 11.04 5.67 -0.93
C GLU A 13 10.57 6.92 -0.17
N ASP A 14 10.99 8.11 -0.61
CA ASP A 14 10.60 9.41 -0.04
C ASP A 14 9.08 9.59 0.16
N TYR A 15 8.25 8.92 -0.65
CA TYR A 15 6.80 9.09 -0.63
C TYR A 15 6.05 7.85 -0.13
N ALA A 16 6.72 6.73 0.08
CA ALA A 16 6.06 5.49 0.48
C ALA A 16 5.42 5.63 1.88
N VAL A 17 6.11 6.27 2.82
CA VAL A 17 5.60 6.48 4.18
C VAL A 17 4.34 7.34 4.19
N ASP A 18 4.35 8.47 3.48
CA ASP A 18 3.19 9.37 3.40
C ASP A 18 2.03 8.74 2.61
N GLY A 19 2.36 7.90 1.63
CA GLY A 19 1.41 7.07 0.92
C GLY A 19 0.71 6.07 1.84
N ILE A 20 1.45 5.31 2.65
CA ILE A 20 0.92 4.34 3.61
C ILE A 20 0.00 5.02 4.62
N ARG A 21 0.38 6.19 5.15
CA ARG A 21 -0.48 7.01 6.01
C ARG A 21 -1.76 7.45 5.30
N SER A 22 -1.66 7.80 4.03
CA SER A 22 -2.83 8.16 3.21
C SER A 22 -3.77 6.96 3.02
N ALA A 23 -3.22 5.74 2.83
CA ALA A 23 -4.01 4.51 2.76
C ALA A 23 -4.80 4.28 4.06
N LEU A 24 -4.16 4.41 5.22
CA LEU A 24 -4.85 4.32 6.52
C LEU A 24 -5.94 5.39 6.67
N GLY A 25 -5.65 6.65 6.31
CA GLY A 25 -6.65 7.71 6.36
C GLY A 25 -7.89 7.41 5.50
N LEU A 26 -7.72 6.82 4.32
CA LEU A 26 -8.84 6.39 3.49
C LEU A 26 -9.59 5.20 4.08
N ALA A 27 -8.89 4.26 4.73
CA ALA A 27 -9.51 3.16 5.44
C ALA A 27 -10.41 3.65 6.58
N VAL A 28 -9.93 4.62 7.37
CA VAL A 28 -10.70 5.30 8.43
C VAL A 28 -12.01 5.91 7.90
N GLU A 29 -12.00 6.40 6.66
CA GLU A 29 -13.18 6.95 5.97
C GLU A 29 -14.05 5.87 5.28
N ASN A 30 -13.98 4.62 5.73
CA ASN A 30 -14.72 3.46 5.21
C ASN A 30 -14.48 3.17 3.71
N MET A 31 -13.24 3.37 3.24
CA MET A 31 -12.80 2.92 1.92
C MET A 31 -11.92 1.67 2.04
N TYR A 32 -12.01 0.78 1.06
CA TYR A 32 -11.05 -0.32 0.92
C TYR A 32 -9.76 0.25 0.36
N ALA A 33 -8.72 0.41 1.19
CA ALA A 33 -7.48 1.07 0.80
C ALA A 33 -6.31 0.08 0.80
N TYR A 34 -5.59 0.02 -0.33
CA TYR A 34 -4.38 -0.76 -0.50
C TYR A 34 -3.24 0.15 -0.94
N GLY A 35 -2.04 -0.10 -0.42
CA GLY A 35 -0.80 0.44 -0.97
C GLY A 35 -0.05 -0.62 -1.77
N VAL A 36 0.72 -0.21 -2.77
CA VAL A 36 1.70 -1.09 -3.42
C VAL A 36 3.01 -0.36 -3.64
N VAL A 37 4.10 -0.92 -3.11
CA VAL A 37 5.47 -0.50 -3.39
C VAL A 37 5.95 -1.27 -4.61
N MET A 38 6.31 -0.54 -5.65
CA MET A 38 6.75 -1.13 -6.92
C MET A 38 8.22 -0.81 -7.18
N ASP A 39 8.98 -1.85 -7.51
CA ASP A 39 10.34 -1.79 -8.06
C ASP A 39 11.34 -1.00 -7.20
N THR A 40 11.00 -0.78 -5.93
CA THR A 40 11.77 0.01 -4.97
C THR A 40 11.85 -0.75 -3.66
N GLU A 41 13.06 -0.92 -3.17
CA GLU A 41 13.31 -1.43 -1.83
C GLU A 41 13.20 -0.29 -0.82
N LEU A 42 12.52 -0.52 0.31
CA LEU A 42 12.40 0.46 1.38
C LEU A 42 13.34 0.12 2.55
N PRO A 43 13.79 1.13 3.30
CA PRO A 43 14.36 0.89 4.62
C PRO A 43 13.30 0.28 5.56
N PRO A 44 13.73 -0.47 6.60
CA PRO A 44 12.80 -0.96 7.61
C PRO A 44 12.10 0.21 8.32
N PHE A 45 10.85 -0.01 8.68
CA PHE A 45 10.02 0.98 9.38
C PHE A 45 10.33 0.98 10.88
N ASP A 46 10.11 2.12 11.53
CA ASP A 46 10.10 2.22 12.98
C ASP A 46 8.80 1.66 13.57
N GLU A 47 8.71 1.58 14.90
CA GLU A 47 7.54 1.05 15.60
C GLU A 47 6.23 1.74 15.17
N HIS A 48 6.27 3.05 14.96
CA HIS A 48 5.10 3.83 14.56
C HIS A 48 4.67 3.52 13.11
N GLY A 49 5.63 3.32 12.22
CA GLY A 49 5.37 2.86 10.86
C GLY A 49 4.73 1.47 10.83
N MET A 50 5.22 0.55 11.67
CA MET A 50 4.66 -0.78 11.80
C MET A 50 3.24 -0.76 12.37
N GLU A 51 2.99 0.02 13.43
CA GLU A 51 1.65 0.21 14.00
C GLU A 51 0.65 0.74 12.96
N THR A 52 1.09 1.68 12.11
CA THR A 52 0.26 2.20 11.00
C THR A 52 -0.17 1.09 10.04
N ILE A 53 0.72 0.15 9.72
CA ILE A 53 0.46 -0.97 8.81
C ILE A 53 -0.48 -1.98 9.47
N GLU A 54 -0.28 -2.30 10.75
CA GLU A 54 -1.17 -3.18 11.51
C GLU A 54 -2.59 -2.61 11.59
N MET A 55 -2.72 -1.32 11.92
CA MET A 55 -4.01 -0.63 11.91
C MET A 55 -4.68 -0.69 10.53
N LEU A 56 -3.93 -0.51 9.45
CA LEU A 56 -4.47 -0.60 8.08
C LEU A 56 -5.04 -2.00 7.80
N ARG A 57 -4.37 -3.06 8.28
CA ARG A 57 -4.81 -4.45 8.12
C ARG A 57 -6.07 -4.76 8.92
N ASP A 58 -6.18 -4.24 10.14
CA ASP A 58 -7.40 -4.33 10.94
C ASP A 58 -8.61 -3.68 10.24
N MET A 59 -8.35 -2.73 9.34
CA MET A 59 -9.36 -2.08 8.50
C MET A 59 -9.56 -2.73 7.12
N GLU A 60 -9.16 -4.00 6.95
CA GLU A 60 -9.27 -4.77 5.70
C GLU A 60 -8.42 -4.23 4.52
N GLY A 61 -7.47 -3.33 4.81
CA GLY A 61 -6.46 -2.85 3.88
C GLY A 61 -5.15 -3.65 3.95
N ASP A 62 -4.17 -3.30 3.11
CA ASP A 62 -2.83 -3.91 3.18
C ASP A 62 -1.78 -3.10 2.38
N ILE A 63 -0.50 -3.35 2.65
CA ILE A 63 0.63 -2.84 1.86
C ILE A 63 1.29 -3.99 1.10
N LEU A 64 1.23 -3.90 -0.22
CA LEU A 64 1.76 -4.88 -1.16
C LEU A 64 3.15 -4.48 -1.65
N THR A 65 3.93 -5.44 -2.14
CA THR A 65 5.27 -5.18 -2.70
C THR A 65 5.61 -6.11 -3.86
N THR A 66 6.20 -5.56 -4.93
CA THR A 66 6.82 -6.35 -6.01
C THR A 66 8.28 -6.71 -5.70
N VAL A 67 8.83 -6.18 -4.62
CA VAL A 67 10.22 -6.39 -4.18
C VAL A 67 10.23 -7.33 -2.96
N PRO A 68 10.84 -8.54 -3.07
CA PRO A 68 10.87 -9.53 -1.98
C PRO A 68 11.51 -9.03 -0.68
N ALA A 69 12.54 -8.19 -0.76
CA ALA A 69 13.23 -7.66 0.42
C ALA A 69 12.30 -6.87 1.35
N ASN A 70 11.24 -6.23 0.82
CA ASN A 70 10.30 -5.48 1.63
C ASN A 70 9.38 -6.39 2.46
N VAL A 71 9.19 -7.65 2.06
CA VAL A 71 8.45 -8.65 2.86
C VAL A 71 9.18 -8.90 4.17
N GLU A 72 10.50 -9.12 4.11
CA GLU A 72 11.30 -9.40 5.30
C GLU A 72 11.56 -8.15 6.14
N LYS A 73 11.77 -6.99 5.51
CA LYS A 73 12.16 -5.75 6.19
C LYS A 73 11.01 -4.94 6.77
N CYS A 74 9.87 -4.96 6.09
CA CYS A 74 8.73 -4.09 6.37
C CYS A 74 7.44 -4.87 6.65
N ASP A 75 7.53 -6.20 6.67
CA ASP A 75 6.38 -7.11 6.78
C ASP A 75 5.31 -6.86 5.71
N PHE A 76 5.69 -6.48 4.49
CA PHE A 76 4.73 -6.25 3.40
C PHE A 76 4.28 -7.56 2.76
N THR A 77 3.11 -7.53 2.11
CA THR A 77 2.57 -8.68 1.39
C THR A 77 3.13 -8.74 -0.03
N ALA A 78 3.75 -9.87 -0.38
CA ALA A 78 4.26 -10.08 -1.73
C ALA A 78 3.13 -10.07 -2.78
N ILE A 79 3.38 -9.45 -3.93
CA ILE A 79 2.50 -9.54 -5.10
C ILE A 79 3.33 -9.55 -6.39
N THR A 80 2.91 -10.33 -7.38
CA THR A 80 3.47 -10.27 -8.74
C THR A 80 2.87 -9.12 -9.55
N ILE A 81 3.51 -8.74 -10.65
CA ILE A 81 2.97 -7.70 -11.55
C ILE A 81 1.65 -8.16 -12.18
N GLU A 82 1.52 -9.44 -12.49
CA GLU A 82 0.31 -10.04 -13.04
C GLU A 82 -0.85 -9.99 -12.05
N GLU A 83 -0.63 -10.42 -10.80
CA GLU A 83 -1.62 -10.35 -9.72
C GLU A 83 -2.01 -8.91 -9.39
N LEU A 84 -1.05 -7.99 -9.40
CA LEU A 84 -1.32 -6.57 -9.23
C LEU A 84 -2.21 -6.06 -10.38
N GLY A 85 -1.92 -6.46 -11.62
CA GLY A 85 -2.73 -6.12 -12.78
C GLY A 85 -4.19 -6.60 -12.64
N GLU A 86 -4.40 -7.83 -12.16
CA GLU A 86 -5.75 -8.33 -11.86
C GLU A 86 -6.42 -7.52 -10.74
N LYS A 87 -5.72 -7.29 -9.63
CA LYS A 87 -6.26 -6.52 -8.49
C LYS A 87 -6.67 -5.11 -8.89
N LEU A 88 -5.88 -4.43 -9.73
CA LEU A 88 -6.17 -3.08 -10.21
C LEU A 88 -7.47 -3.00 -11.01
N ARG A 89 -7.89 -4.07 -11.70
CA ARG A 89 -9.18 -4.10 -12.41
C ARG A 89 -10.40 -4.04 -11.48
N GLU A 90 -10.22 -4.42 -10.22
CA GLU A 90 -11.26 -4.36 -9.20
C GLU A 90 -11.29 -3.02 -8.45
N MET A 91 -10.27 -2.18 -8.63
CA MET A 91 -10.17 -0.88 -7.95
C MET A 91 -11.06 0.15 -8.63
N THR A 92 -11.74 0.97 -7.83
CA THR A 92 -12.49 2.11 -8.37
C THR A 92 -11.59 3.34 -8.56
N HIS A 93 -10.49 3.42 -7.81
CA HIS A 93 -9.51 4.49 -7.91
C HIS A 93 -8.09 3.91 -7.86
N ILE A 94 -7.26 4.36 -8.79
CA ILE A 94 -5.83 4.02 -8.84
C ILE A 94 -5.07 5.35 -8.74
N ILE A 95 -4.30 5.50 -7.67
CA ILE A 95 -3.61 6.74 -7.33
C ILE A 95 -2.11 6.51 -7.51
N PRO A 96 -1.52 6.96 -8.62
CA PRO A 96 -0.06 7.06 -8.69
C PRO A 96 0.40 8.12 -7.68
N TYR A 97 1.26 7.73 -6.75
CA TYR A 97 1.63 8.57 -5.62
C TYR A 97 3.12 8.87 -5.63
N GLY A 98 3.47 10.15 -5.48
CA GLY A 98 4.88 10.57 -5.38
C GLY A 98 5.69 10.27 -6.64
N ILE A 99 5.20 10.65 -7.83
CA ILE A 99 5.99 10.56 -9.06
C ILE A 99 7.06 11.66 -9.02
N LYS A 100 8.32 11.25 -9.15
CA LYS A 100 9.48 12.11 -9.36
C LYS A 100 10.00 11.95 -10.78
#